data_AF-A0A8C5WV28-F1
#
_entry.id   AF-A0A8C5WV28-F1
#
_cell.length_a   1.000
_cell.length_b   1.000
_cell.length_c   1.000
_cell.angle_alpha   90.00
_cell.angle_beta   90.00
_cell.angle_gamma   90.00
#
_symmetry.space_group_name_H-M   'P 1'
#
loop_
_entity.id
_entity.type
_entity.pdbx_description
1 polymer ?
#
loop_
_entity_poly.entity_id
_entity_poly.type
_entity_poly.pdbx_seq_one_letter_code
_entity_poly.pdbx_strand_id
1 'polypeptide(L)'
;TWNVLLLLPSCIGLDTKELTFPCLFEEDGSIHWERSWKPKQRSDFPLSLHAPSAEIELNGYMLLALLTKNPFPSQEEIMTAAAIVKWLTKQQNSNGGYFSTQDMVVALQALSQYRTLTYSEDGIDARVTLSLGDTVLTKFHVDSKNSLLLQLPGNYKAEVTDCIFMQTALKYNVPLKQEDAPFRLDVHIVPDTCTGNKAHVTFDIAVNVSYTGQSLVSNMAIVQIKMLSGYIPVKSSVKKLGQIQKSEVNINHVLLYLNEVHNTSQTFSFTVEQETPVQGLKPALVKVYDYYETGEFTTAKYTAPYSTGKA
;
A
#
# COMPACT_ATOMS: atom_id res chain seq x y z
N THR A 1 -7.85 27.74 16.06
CA THR A 1 -8.94 27.26 15.18
C THR A 1 -8.93 25.75 14.96
N TRP A 2 -7.90 25.00 15.36
CA TRP A 2 -7.85 23.54 15.28
C TRP A 2 -8.54 22.77 16.43
N ASN A 3 -8.78 23.42 17.58
CA ASN A 3 -9.47 22.80 18.74
C ASN A 3 -10.93 22.41 18.48
N VAL A 4 -11.52 22.75 17.32
CA VAL A 4 -12.92 22.45 17.00
C VAL A 4 -13.08 21.06 16.37
N LEU A 5 -12.01 20.45 15.82
CA LEU A 5 -12.13 19.16 15.12
C LEU A 5 -12.32 17.95 16.05
N LEU A 6 -11.87 18.02 17.29
CA LEU A 6 -11.96 16.92 18.26
C LEU A 6 -13.37 16.75 18.87
N LEU A 7 -14.30 17.68 18.60
CA LEU A 7 -15.61 17.73 19.25
C LEU A 7 -16.81 17.59 18.29
N LEU A 8 -16.59 17.26 17.01
CA LEU A 8 -17.71 17.07 16.10
C LEU A 8 -18.36 15.69 16.31
N PRO A 9 -19.69 15.64 16.56
CA PRO A 9 -20.41 14.39 16.70
C PRO A 9 -20.39 13.61 15.38
N SER A 10 -20.62 12.30 15.50
CA SER A 10 -20.83 11.32 14.44
C SER A 10 -21.50 11.92 13.20
N CYS A 11 -20.70 12.06 12.14
CA CYS A 11 -21.06 12.47 10.78
C CYS A 11 -21.99 13.69 10.67
N ILE A 12 -21.43 14.91 10.64
CA ILE A 12 -22.15 16.07 10.10
C ILE A 12 -21.91 16.14 8.59
N GLY A 13 -22.86 15.61 7.81
CA GLY A 13 -22.96 15.91 6.39
C GLY A 13 -23.50 17.31 6.18
N LEU A 14 -22.63 18.29 5.99
CA LEU A 14 -23.04 19.59 5.43
C LEU A 14 -23.19 19.40 3.91
N ASP A 15 -24.40 19.63 3.41
CA ASP A 15 -24.81 19.52 2.00
C ASP A 15 -24.24 20.68 1.15
N THR A 16 -22.94 20.90 1.28
CA THR A 16 -22.15 21.85 0.50
C THR A 16 -20.91 21.11 0.03
N LYS A 17 -20.78 20.97 -1.30
CA LYS A 17 -19.73 20.24 -2.02
C LYS A 17 -18.26 20.64 -1.69
N GLU A 18 -18.02 21.50 -0.71
CA GLU A 18 -16.70 22.06 -0.39
C GLU A 18 -16.14 21.66 0.98
N LEU A 19 -16.93 21.13 1.92
CA LEU A 19 -16.45 20.78 3.28
C LEU A 19 -17.11 19.50 3.81
N THR A 20 -16.67 18.35 3.31
CA THR A 20 -16.96 17.05 3.94
C THR A 20 -15.99 16.82 5.09
N PHE A 21 -16.47 16.97 6.33
CA PHE A 21 -15.70 16.60 7.52
C PHE A 21 -15.57 15.06 7.60
N PRO A 22 -14.41 14.54 8.02
CA PRO A 22 -14.25 13.10 8.23
C PRO A 22 -15.09 12.62 9.41
N CYS A 23 -15.61 11.40 9.33
CA CYS A 23 -16.43 10.79 10.37
C CYS A 23 -15.57 10.08 11.41
N LEU A 24 -15.95 10.18 12.68
CA LEU A 24 -15.32 9.46 13.80
C LEU A 24 -15.90 8.05 13.92
N PHE A 25 -15.03 7.06 14.11
CA PHE A 25 -15.35 5.66 14.34
C PHE A 25 -14.70 5.17 15.63
N GLU A 26 -15.42 4.33 16.37
CA GLU A 26 -14.95 3.68 17.59
C GLU A 26 -15.17 2.17 17.49
N GLU A 27 -14.09 1.40 17.43
CA GLU A 27 -14.14 -0.06 17.29
C GLU A 27 -13.07 -0.70 18.17
N ASP A 28 -13.43 -1.71 18.97
CA ASP A 28 -12.54 -2.45 19.88
C ASP A 28 -11.65 -1.55 20.76
N GLY A 29 -12.19 -0.43 21.26
CA GLY A 29 -11.43 0.54 22.06
C GLY A 29 -10.31 1.26 21.29
N SER A 30 -10.39 1.28 19.96
CA SER A 30 -9.60 2.15 19.10
C SER A 30 -10.50 3.21 18.46
N ILE A 31 -9.92 4.38 18.21
CA ILE A 31 -10.63 5.54 17.67
C ILE A 31 -9.94 5.95 16.37
N HIS A 32 -10.71 6.20 15.32
CA HIS A 32 -10.16 6.68 14.06
C HIS A 32 -11.14 7.53 13.26
N TRP A 33 -10.61 8.31 12.33
CA TRP A 33 -11.38 9.11 11.38
C TRP A 33 -11.33 8.50 9.99
N GLU A 34 -12.45 8.57 9.27
CA GLU A 34 -12.49 8.18 7.86
C GLU A 34 -13.18 9.25 6.98
N ARG A 35 -12.69 9.42 5.75
CA ARG A 35 -13.36 10.26 4.74
C ARG A 35 -14.70 9.65 4.32
N SER A 36 -15.70 10.51 4.13
CA SER A 36 -17.05 10.12 3.70
C SER A 36 -17.09 9.54 2.28
N TRP A 37 -16.18 10.00 1.42
CA TRP A 37 -15.89 9.38 0.13
C TRP A 37 -14.56 8.63 0.28
N LYS A 38 -14.62 7.31 0.51
CA LYS A 38 -13.43 6.46 0.48
C LYS A 38 -13.50 5.53 -0.72
N PRO A 39 -12.37 5.23 -1.38
CA PRO A 39 -12.32 4.18 -2.39
C PRO A 39 -12.89 2.90 -1.76
N LYS A 40 -13.79 2.21 -2.47
CA LYS A 40 -14.34 0.96 -1.98
C LYS A 40 -13.18 -0.02 -1.76
N GLN A 41 -13.03 -0.50 -0.53
CA GLN A 41 -12.10 -1.59 -0.29
C GLN A 41 -12.56 -2.83 -1.06
N ARG A 42 -11.59 -3.52 -1.65
CA ARG A 42 -11.80 -4.73 -2.44
C ARG A 42 -12.43 -5.83 -1.58
N SER A 43 -13.68 -6.19 -1.87
CA SER A 43 -14.45 -7.21 -1.13
C SER A 43 -13.90 -8.62 -1.27
N ASP A 44 -13.05 -8.86 -2.27
CA ASP A 44 -12.43 -10.17 -2.55
C ASP A 44 -11.44 -10.63 -1.48
N PHE A 45 -10.97 -9.71 -0.63
CA PHE A 45 -10.05 -10.00 0.47
C PHE A 45 -10.71 -9.61 1.79
N PRO A 46 -11.45 -10.51 2.45
CA PRO A 46 -11.95 -10.27 3.81
C PRO A 46 -10.83 -9.99 4.83
N LEU A 47 -9.56 -10.12 4.42
CA LEU A 47 -8.34 -9.86 5.18
C LEU A 47 -7.55 -8.63 4.68
N SER A 48 -8.09 -7.78 3.81
CA SER A 48 -7.47 -6.48 3.51
C SER A 48 -7.71 -5.51 4.69
N LEU A 49 -7.08 -5.82 5.82
CA LEU A 49 -7.20 -5.16 7.13
C LEU A 49 -6.68 -3.71 7.17
N HIS A 50 -6.15 -3.21 6.06
CA HIS A 50 -5.45 -1.93 6.03
C HIS A 50 -6.32 -0.82 5.47
N ALA A 51 -6.42 0.27 6.22
CA ALA A 51 -7.08 1.49 5.79
C ALA A 51 -6.35 2.12 4.57
N PRO A 52 -7.07 2.87 3.72
CA PRO A 52 -6.44 3.68 2.67
C PRO A 52 -5.40 4.65 3.24
N SER A 53 -4.40 4.99 2.43
CA SER A 53 -3.25 5.81 2.87
C SER A 53 -3.67 7.16 3.45
N ALA A 54 -4.56 7.89 2.78
CA ALA A 54 -5.09 9.14 3.31
C ALA A 54 -5.80 9.02 4.67
N GLU A 55 -6.39 7.86 5.02
CA GLU A 55 -6.97 7.69 6.36
C GLU A 55 -5.87 7.54 7.41
N ILE A 56 -4.78 6.85 7.08
CA ILE A 56 -3.61 6.73 7.97
C ILE A 56 -2.98 8.10 8.18
N GLU A 57 -2.80 8.87 7.11
CA GLU A 57 -2.29 10.25 7.16
C GLU A 57 -3.20 11.16 7.99
N LEU A 58 -4.51 11.13 7.74
CA LEU A 58 -5.51 11.89 8.48
C LEU A 58 -5.44 11.62 9.99
N ASN A 59 -5.43 10.34 10.37
CA ASN A 59 -5.35 9.92 11.76
C ASN A 59 -4.00 10.28 12.40
N GLY A 60 -2.91 10.25 11.63
CA GLY A 60 -1.61 10.75 12.06
C GLY A 60 -1.64 12.25 12.41
N TYR A 61 -2.30 13.07 11.57
CA TYR A 61 -2.51 14.49 11.86
C TYR A 61 -3.43 14.72 13.06
N MET A 62 -4.52 13.96 13.21
CA MET A 62 -5.40 14.07 14.38
C MET A 62 -4.64 13.77 15.67
N LEU A 63 -3.81 12.73 15.66
CA LEU A 63 -2.95 12.39 16.79
C LEU A 63 -1.95 13.53 17.08
N LEU A 64 -1.26 14.07 16.06
CA LEU A 64 -0.35 15.20 16.26
C LEU A 64 -1.05 16.44 16.82
N ALA A 65 -2.24 16.77 16.31
CA ALA A 65 -3.02 17.90 16.79
C ALA A 65 -3.40 17.75 18.28
N LEU A 66 -3.77 16.54 18.69
CA LEU A 66 -4.08 16.22 20.08
C LEU A 66 -2.84 16.34 20.98
N LEU A 67 -1.69 15.84 20.54
CA LEU A 67 -0.45 15.81 21.32
C LEU A 67 0.27 17.17 21.41
N THR A 68 0.07 18.05 20.42
CA THR A 68 0.72 19.36 20.35
C THR A 68 -0.13 20.50 20.90
N LYS A 69 -1.26 20.17 21.54
CA LYS A 69 -2.14 21.13 22.21
C LYS A 69 -1.39 21.92 23.29
N ASN A 70 -1.69 23.22 23.37
CA ASN A 70 -1.17 24.14 24.39
C ASN A 70 -2.34 24.75 25.19
N PRO A 71 -2.36 24.68 26.54
CA PRO A 71 -1.41 23.98 27.43
C PRO A 71 -1.38 22.47 27.17
N PHE A 72 -0.37 21.79 27.73
CA PHE A 72 -0.14 20.36 27.54
C PHE A 72 -1.42 19.52 27.63
N PRO A 73 -1.52 18.42 26.86
CA PRO A 73 -2.71 17.56 26.85
C PRO A 73 -3.05 17.05 28.26
N SER A 74 -4.34 16.97 28.57
CA SER A 74 -4.80 16.37 29.82
C SER A 74 -4.60 14.84 29.82
N GLN A 75 -4.72 14.21 30.99
CA GLN A 75 -4.65 12.74 31.08
C GLN A 75 -5.73 12.05 30.24
N GLU A 76 -6.93 12.63 30.16
CA GLU A 76 -8.02 12.12 29.33
C GLU A 76 -7.65 12.20 27.84
N GLU A 77 -7.02 13.28 27.42
CA GLU A 77 -6.56 13.46 26.03
C GLU A 77 -5.43 12.48 25.68
N ILE A 78 -4.55 12.15 26.63
CA ILE A 78 -3.54 11.10 26.45
C ILE A 78 -4.20 9.72 26.32
N MET A 79 -5.28 9.44 27.04
CA MET A 79 -6.05 8.19 26.87
C MET A 79 -6.74 8.14 25.50
N THR A 80 -7.30 9.24 25.02
CA THR A 80 -7.84 9.34 23.65
C THR A 80 -6.73 9.12 22.62
N ALA A 81 -5.56 9.72 22.81
CA ALA A 81 -4.39 9.51 21.96
C ALA A 81 -3.98 8.03 21.92
N ALA A 82 -4.02 7.33 23.06
CA ALA A 82 -3.74 5.89 23.12
C ALA A 82 -4.70 5.07 22.26
N ALA A 83 -5.98 5.46 22.18
CA ALA A 83 -6.96 4.79 21.32
C ALA A 83 -6.68 5.01 19.82
N ILE A 84 -6.18 6.18 19.43
CA ILE A 84 -5.75 6.47 18.05
C ILE A 84 -4.46 5.70 17.71
N VAL A 85 -3.50 5.69 18.64
CA VAL A 85 -2.24 4.93 18.52
C VAL A 85 -2.52 3.45 18.33
N LYS A 86 -3.48 2.89 19.09
CA LYS A 86 -3.94 1.52 18.94
C LYS A 86 -4.44 1.24 17.53
N TRP A 87 -5.21 2.16 16.93
CA TRP A 87 -5.66 2.02 15.55
C TRP A 87 -4.49 2.09 14.56
N LEU A 88 -3.67 3.14 14.62
CA LEU A 88 -2.52 3.34 13.70
C LEU A 88 -1.52 2.18 13.74
N THR A 89 -1.35 1.57 14.91
CA THR A 89 -0.45 0.42 15.11
C THR A 89 -0.98 -0.83 14.42
N LYS A 90 -2.31 -1.02 14.36
CA LYS A 90 -2.94 -2.11 13.58
C LYS A 90 -2.76 -1.92 12.07
N GLN A 91 -2.59 -0.68 11.60
CA GLN A 91 -2.46 -0.37 10.17
C GLN A 91 -1.05 -0.64 9.60
N GLN A 92 -0.05 -0.92 10.44
CA GLN A 92 1.31 -1.21 9.97
C GLN A 92 1.37 -2.49 9.15
N ASN A 93 2.27 -2.54 8.17
CA ASN A 93 2.61 -3.74 7.42
C ASN A 93 3.64 -4.60 8.18
N SER A 94 3.93 -5.81 7.68
CA SER A 94 4.83 -6.78 8.34
C SER A 94 6.27 -6.30 8.59
N ASN A 95 6.66 -5.17 8.00
CA ASN A 95 7.97 -4.57 8.13
C ASN A 95 7.94 -3.30 9.01
N GLY A 96 6.81 -3.02 9.67
CA GLY A 96 6.61 -1.83 10.50
C GLY A 96 6.37 -0.52 9.72
N GLY A 97 6.20 -0.59 8.39
CA GLY A 97 5.90 0.56 7.54
C GLY A 97 4.41 0.72 7.23
N TYR A 98 4.08 1.79 6.52
CA TYR A 98 2.74 2.03 5.96
C TYR A 98 2.79 1.91 4.42
N PHE A 99 1.72 2.28 3.71
CA PHE A 99 1.55 1.95 2.29
C PHE A 99 2.07 3.02 1.34
N SER A 100 2.01 4.29 1.72
CA SER A 100 2.62 5.39 0.99
C SER A 100 3.84 5.92 1.74
N THR A 101 4.41 7.00 1.21
CA THR A 101 5.49 7.74 1.88
C THR A 101 4.93 8.78 2.85
N GLN A 102 3.84 9.47 2.47
CA GLN A 102 3.28 10.55 3.28
C GLN A 102 2.64 10.03 4.57
N ASP A 103 1.77 9.02 4.46
CA ASP A 103 1.18 8.34 5.62
C ASP A 103 2.25 7.81 6.59
N MET A 104 3.34 7.25 6.06
CA MET A 104 4.43 6.72 6.86
C MET A 104 5.14 7.80 7.65
N VAL A 105 5.48 8.93 7.00
CA VAL A 105 6.17 10.04 7.68
C VAL A 105 5.30 10.62 8.79
N VAL A 106 4.03 10.93 8.50
CA VAL A 106 3.12 11.55 9.46
C VAL A 106 2.80 10.59 10.61
N ALA A 107 2.50 9.32 10.32
CA ALA A 107 2.20 8.34 11.36
C ALA A 107 3.40 8.08 12.27
N LEU A 108 4.60 7.91 11.72
CA LEU A 108 5.81 7.70 12.54
C LEU A 108 6.13 8.93 13.39
N GLN A 109 5.97 10.14 12.84
CA GLN A 109 6.11 11.36 13.62
C GLN A 109 5.11 11.40 14.78
N ALA A 110 3.84 11.11 14.53
CA ALA A 110 2.79 11.10 15.54
C ALA A 110 3.05 10.06 16.65
N LEU A 111 3.40 8.83 16.28
CA LEU A 111 3.73 7.75 17.21
C LEU A 111 4.97 8.09 18.04
N SER A 112 5.99 8.72 17.43
CA SER A 112 7.19 9.14 18.15
C SER A 112 6.87 10.21 19.20
N GLN A 113 6.06 11.22 18.86
CA GLN A 113 5.63 12.25 19.80
C GLN A 113 4.79 11.67 20.94
N TYR A 114 3.86 10.77 20.63
CA TYR A 114 3.09 10.07 21.67
C TYR A 114 4.01 9.36 22.65
N ARG A 115 5.06 8.68 22.14
CA ARG A 115 6.02 7.99 22.98
C ARG A 115 6.81 8.95 23.88
N THR A 116 7.14 10.16 23.43
CA THR A 116 7.83 11.15 24.29
C THR A 116 7.01 11.57 25.51
N LEU A 117 5.67 11.56 25.39
CA LEU A 117 4.76 11.94 26.47
C LEU A 117 4.36 10.77 27.39
N THR A 118 4.48 9.54 26.91
CA THR A 118 4.04 8.32 27.61
C THR A 118 5.17 7.38 28.00
N TYR A 119 6.41 7.78 27.77
CA TYR A 119 7.57 6.99 28.14
C TYR A 119 7.64 6.79 29.67
N SER A 120 7.89 5.55 30.09
CA SER A 120 8.22 5.19 31.47
C SER A 120 9.57 4.49 31.51
N GLU A 121 10.35 4.77 32.55
CA GLU A 121 11.65 4.13 32.83
C GLU A 121 11.51 2.69 33.34
N ASP A 122 10.32 2.31 33.83
CA ASP A 122 10.05 0.99 34.42
C ASP A 122 10.21 -0.17 33.42
N GLY A 123 10.39 0.13 32.13
CA GLY A 123 10.64 -0.86 31.10
C GLY A 123 9.40 -1.73 30.82
N ILE A 124 9.62 -2.85 30.14
CA ILE A 124 8.61 -3.87 29.88
C ILE A 124 8.99 -5.15 30.65
N ASP A 125 8.02 -5.83 31.27
CA ASP A 125 8.21 -7.15 31.92
C ASP A 125 7.08 -8.10 31.47
N ALA A 126 7.06 -8.44 30.17
CA ALA A 126 6.01 -9.28 29.62
C ALA A 126 6.40 -10.76 29.61
N ARG A 127 5.50 -11.64 30.04
CA ARG A 127 5.59 -13.08 29.81
C ARG A 127 4.60 -13.47 28.74
N VAL A 128 5.10 -14.12 27.68
CA VAL A 128 4.30 -14.56 26.53
C VAL A 128 4.25 -16.07 26.51
N THR A 129 3.05 -16.62 26.48
CA THR A 129 2.80 -18.06 26.27
C THR A 129 2.10 -18.25 24.93
N LEU A 130 2.76 -18.97 24.02
CA LEU A 130 2.21 -19.35 22.72
C LEU A 130 1.71 -20.80 22.77
N SER A 131 0.44 -20.99 22.42
CA SER A 131 -0.23 -22.30 22.44
C SER A 131 -0.94 -22.59 21.12
N LEU A 132 -0.96 -23.86 20.71
CA LEU A 132 -1.76 -24.38 19.60
C LEU A 132 -2.75 -25.41 20.17
N GLY A 133 -4.03 -25.06 20.21
CA GLY A 133 -5.02 -25.80 21.00
C GLY A 133 -4.60 -25.81 22.48
N ASP A 134 -4.61 -27.00 23.09
CA ASP A 134 -4.18 -27.20 24.49
C ASP A 134 -2.66 -27.41 24.63
N THR A 135 -1.91 -27.45 23.53
CA THR A 135 -0.46 -27.68 23.55
C THR A 135 0.29 -26.36 23.61
N VAL A 136 1.04 -26.13 24.69
CA VAL A 136 1.96 -25.00 24.78
C VAL A 136 3.17 -25.27 23.88
N LEU A 137 3.41 -24.37 22.93
CA LEU A 137 4.52 -24.50 22.00
C LEU A 137 5.77 -23.81 22.51
N THR A 138 5.64 -22.60 23.06
CA THR A 138 6.77 -21.82 23.54
C THR A 138 6.32 -20.84 24.61
N LYS A 139 7.20 -20.62 25.59
CA LYS A 139 7.10 -19.51 26.53
C LYS A 139 8.37 -18.68 26.43
N PHE A 140 8.22 -17.38 26.36
CA PHE A 140 9.35 -16.47 26.39
C PHE A 140 9.02 -15.23 27.21
N HIS A 141 10.08 -14.53 27.60
CA HIS A 141 10.00 -13.34 28.40
C HIS A 141 10.52 -12.16 27.59
N VAL A 142 9.76 -11.07 27.55
CA VAL A 142 10.13 -9.82 26.91
C VAL A 142 10.48 -8.80 27.99
N ASP A 143 11.72 -8.33 27.97
CA ASP A 143 12.25 -7.30 28.83
C ASP A 143 12.84 -6.13 28.00
N SER A 144 13.33 -5.10 28.68
CA SER A 144 13.97 -3.96 28.03
C SER A 144 15.17 -4.35 27.14
N LYS A 145 15.83 -5.49 27.36
CA LYS A 145 17.01 -5.94 26.61
C LYS A 145 16.65 -6.66 25.32
N ASN A 146 15.48 -7.30 25.24
CA ASN A 146 15.05 -8.06 24.06
C ASN A 146 13.75 -7.52 23.42
N SER A 147 13.24 -6.37 23.86
CA SER A 147 12.06 -5.68 23.33
C SER A 147 12.07 -5.40 21.82
N LEU A 148 13.26 -5.37 21.20
CA LEU A 148 13.44 -5.17 19.75
C LEU A 148 13.62 -6.47 18.96
N LEU A 149 13.65 -7.62 19.63
CA LEU A 149 13.89 -8.91 18.99
C LEU A 149 12.57 -9.50 18.46
N LEU A 150 12.47 -9.68 17.14
CA LEU A 150 11.35 -10.37 16.52
C LEU A 150 11.37 -11.87 16.88
N GLN A 151 10.26 -12.38 17.43
CA GLN A 151 10.17 -13.79 17.85
C GLN A 151 9.03 -14.53 17.14
N LEU A 152 9.45 -15.48 16.30
CA LEU A 152 8.78 -16.58 15.57
C LEU A 152 7.37 -16.39 14.94
N PRO A 153 7.20 -16.79 13.65
CA PRO A 153 5.91 -16.87 12.98
C PRO A 153 5.14 -18.17 13.28
N GLY A 154 3.80 -18.09 13.36
CA GLY A 154 2.88 -19.24 13.30
C GLY A 154 1.47 -18.94 13.82
N ASN A 155 0.58 -19.95 13.76
CA ASN A 155 -0.82 -19.84 14.20
C ASN A 155 -0.93 -20.20 15.69
N TYR A 156 -0.91 -19.21 16.57
CA TYR A 156 -0.85 -19.43 18.01
C TYR A 156 -1.89 -18.58 18.75
N LYS A 157 -2.40 -19.10 19.86
CA LYS A 157 -3.02 -18.31 20.91
C LYS A 157 -1.90 -17.74 21.79
N ALA A 158 -1.87 -16.43 21.97
CA ALA A 158 -0.92 -15.76 22.84
C ALA A 158 -1.61 -15.31 24.14
N GLU A 159 -1.05 -15.70 25.28
CA GLU A 159 -1.41 -15.17 26.59
C GLU A 159 -0.26 -14.30 27.10
N VAL A 160 -0.57 -13.06 27.49
CA VAL A 160 0.42 -12.02 27.80
C VAL A 160 0.07 -11.34 29.12
N THR A 161 1.08 -11.13 29.97
CA THR A 161 0.93 -10.47 31.28
C THR A 161 1.02 -8.95 31.24
N ASP A 162 1.65 -8.39 30.21
CA ASP A 162 1.92 -6.96 30.05
C ASP A 162 1.70 -6.55 28.57
N CYS A 163 1.84 -5.27 28.23
CA CYS A 163 1.57 -4.77 26.88
C CYS A 163 2.67 -5.15 25.88
N ILE A 164 2.36 -6.03 24.93
CA ILE A 164 3.23 -6.32 23.78
C ILE A 164 2.53 -5.98 22.47
N PHE A 165 3.31 -5.61 21.46
CA PHE A 165 2.83 -5.54 20.09
C PHE A 165 3.07 -6.89 19.39
N MET A 166 2.01 -7.48 18.85
CA MET A 166 2.08 -8.73 18.10
C MET A 166 1.43 -8.53 16.73
N GLN A 167 2.18 -8.91 15.68
CA GLN A 167 1.73 -8.79 14.30
C GLN A 167 1.99 -10.11 13.56
N THR A 168 1.01 -10.54 12.78
CA THR A 168 1.12 -11.74 11.93
C THR A 168 0.92 -11.35 10.47
N ALA A 169 1.75 -11.91 9.59
CA ALA A 169 1.73 -11.63 8.16
C ALA A 169 1.50 -12.91 7.37
N LEU A 170 0.38 -12.98 6.64
CA LEU A 170 0.06 -14.10 5.75
C LEU A 170 0.31 -13.69 4.30
N LYS A 171 1.10 -14.48 3.57
CA LYS A 171 1.37 -14.27 2.15
C LYS A 171 0.92 -15.49 1.35
N TYR A 172 0.05 -15.27 0.37
CA TYR A 172 -0.48 -16.32 -0.50
C TYR A 172 -0.76 -15.78 -1.90
N ASN A 173 -0.80 -16.66 -2.90
CA ASN A 173 -1.11 -16.29 -4.27
C ASN A 173 -2.60 -16.49 -4.55
N VAL A 174 -3.20 -15.54 -5.25
CA VAL A 174 -4.61 -15.57 -5.65
C VAL A 174 -4.75 -15.29 -7.14
N PRO A 175 -5.77 -15.85 -7.80
CA PRO A 175 -6.13 -15.43 -9.14
C PRO A 175 -6.48 -13.94 -9.15
N LEU A 176 -5.93 -13.20 -10.11
CA LEU A 176 -6.28 -11.79 -10.30
C LEU A 176 -7.72 -11.69 -10.81
N LYS A 177 -8.55 -10.98 -10.06
CA LYS A 177 -9.86 -10.50 -10.50
C LYS A 177 -9.73 -9.04 -10.91
N GLN A 178 -10.27 -8.72 -12.08
CA GLN A 178 -10.30 -7.37 -12.59
C GLN A 178 -11.56 -6.71 -12.02
N GLU A 179 -11.39 -5.62 -11.28
CA GLU A 179 -12.52 -4.84 -10.77
C GLU A 179 -12.44 -3.40 -11.26
N ASP A 180 -13.52 -2.66 -11.04
CA ASP A 180 -13.62 -1.24 -11.32
C ASP A 180 -12.53 -0.48 -10.56
N ALA A 181 -11.63 0.14 -11.30
CA ALA A 181 -10.54 0.94 -10.80
C ALA A 181 -10.45 2.23 -11.62
N PRO A 182 -9.92 3.33 -11.05
CA PRO A 182 -9.94 4.63 -11.69
C PRO A 182 -8.89 4.78 -12.81
N PHE A 183 -8.28 3.68 -13.25
CA PHE A 183 -7.37 3.65 -14.39
C PHE A 183 -7.86 2.66 -15.45
N ARG A 184 -7.81 3.08 -16.71
CA ARG A 184 -7.86 2.19 -17.86
C ARG A 184 -6.45 1.91 -18.33
N LEU A 185 -6.16 0.63 -18.53
CA LEU A 185 -4.85 0.13 -18.93
C LEU A 185 -5.04 -0.86 -20.07
N ASP A 186 -4.47 -0.53 -21.22
CA ASP A 186 -4.34 -1.41 -22.38
C ASP A 186 -2.87 -1.65 -22.67
N VAL A 187 -2.51 -2.90 -22.97
CA VAL A 187 -1.13 -3.29 -23.23
C VAL A 187 -1.10 -4.19 -24.44
N HIS A 188 -0.32 -3.78 -25.44
CA HIS A 188 -0.11 -4.55 -26.65
C HIS A 188 1.38 -4.57 -27.01
N ILE A 189 1.74 -5.50 -27.88
CA ILE A 189 3.10 -5.70 -28.36
C ILE A 189 3.21 -5.19 -29.80
N VAL A 190 4.36 -4.66 -30.17
CA VAL A 190 4.63 -4.14 -31.51
C VAL A 190 5.93 -4.76 -32.04
N PRO A 191 5.92 -5.42 -33.21
CA PRO A 191 4.74 -5.76 -34.03
C PRO A 191 3.85 -6.81 -33.35
N ASP A 192 2.55 -6.78 -33.65
CA ASP A 192 1.57 -7.77 -33.16
C ASP A 192 1.76 -9.16 -33.81
N THR A 193 2.44 -9.18 -34.95
CA THR A 193 2.66 -10.32 -35.83
C THR A 193 4.11 -10.36 -36.28
N CYS A 194 4.75 -11.53 -36.13
CA CYS A 194 6.12 -11.71 -36.59
C CYS A 194 6.14 -12.13 -38.06
N THR A 195 6.46 -11.21 -38.95
CA THR A 195 6.87 -11.56 -40.33
C THR A 195 8.39 -11.43 -40.46
N GLY A 196 9.13 -12.37 -39.85
CA GLY A 196 10.59 -12.50 -40.04
C GLY A 196 11.35 -13.17 -38.88
N ASN A 197 12.52 -13.75 -39.19
CA ASN A 197 13.38 -14.50 -38.25
C ASN A 197 13.87 -13.69 -37.02
N LYS A 198 13.79 -12.36 -37.03
CA LYS A 198 14.29 -11.48 -35.94
C LYS A 198 13.26 -11.17 -34.85
N ALA A 199 11.98 -11.43 -35.10
CA ALA A 199 10.91 -10.98 -34.22
C ALA A 199 10.75 -11.84 -32.94
N HIS A 200 11.43 -12.98 -32.86
CA HIS A 200 11.58 -13.74 -31.61
C HIS A 200 12.61 -13.13 -30.65
N VAL A 201 13.48 -12.23 -31.14
CA VAL A 201 14.62 -11.71 -30.39
C VAL A 201 14.28 -10.36 -29.75
N THR A 202 13.50 -9.51 -30.43
CA THR A 202 13.18 -8.16 -29.97
C THR A 202 11.78 -7.74 -30.37
N PHE A 203 11.05 -7.10 -29.46
CA PHE A 203 9.76 -6.44 -29.74
C PHE A 203 9.54 -5.27 -28.77
N ASP A 204 8.63 -4.37 -29.11
CA ASP A 204 8.24 -3.26 -28.24
C ASP A 204 7.00 -3.62 -27.41
N ILE A 205 7.01 -3.24 -26.14
CA ILE A 205 5.82 -3.25 -25.29
C ILE A 205 5.23 -1.84 -25.37
N ALA A 206 4.02 -1.73 -25.91
CA ALA A 206 3.26 -0.49 -25.94
C ALA A 206 2.18 -0.53 -24.86
N VAL A 207 2.21 0.47 -23.98
CA VAL A 207 1.27 0.59 -22.87
C VAL A 207 0.50 1.88 -23.06
N ASN A 208 -0.81 1.76 -22.95
CA ASN A 208 -1.73 2.86 -23.06
C ASN A 208 -2.51 3.01 -21.75
N VAL A 209 -2.42 4.19 -21.13
CA VAL A 209 -3.02 4.48 -19.83
C VAL A 209 -3.90 5.72 -19.90
N SER A 210 -5.06 5.66 -19.25
CA SER A 210 -5.94 6.83 -19.04
C SER A 210 -6.60 6.75 -17.67
N TYR A 211 -6.98 7.90 -17.13
CA TYR A 211 -7.66 8.02 -15.85
C TYR A 211 -9.17 8.12 -16.07
N THR A 212 -9.92 7.30 -15.36
CA THR A 212 -11.39 7.24 -15.38
C THR A 212 -11.99 7.37 -13.98
N GLY A 213 -11.23 7.92 -13.04
CA GLY A 213 -11.72 8.22 -11.70
C GLY A 213 -12.62 9.45 -11.65
N GLN A 214 -12.91 9.91 -10.43
CA GLN A 214 -13.85 11.02 -10.19
C GLN A 214 -13.24 12.38 -10.50
N SER A 215 -11.92 12.51 -10.35
CA SER A 215 -11.16 13.74 -10.62
C SER A 215 -10.91 13.94 -12.12
N LEU A 216 -10.54 15.16 -12.52
CA LEU A 216 -10.17 15.47 -13.91
C LEU A 216 -8.85 14.78 -14.33
N VAL A 217 -7.95 14.59 -13.38
CA VAL A 217 -6.65 13.94 -13.51
C VAL A 217 -6.37 13.10 -12.28
N SER A 218 -5.49 12.10 -12.39
CA SER A 218 -4.95 11.40 -11.22
C SER A 218 -3.93 12.26 -10.47
N ASN A 219 -3.55 11.84 -9.26
CA ASN A 219 -2.29 12.27 -8.67
C ASN A 219 -1.11 11.63 -9.43
N MET A 220 0.08 11.62 -8.80
CA MET A 220 1.22 10.86 -9.31
C MET A 220 0.86 9.38 -9.43
N ALA A 221 1.14 8.79 -10.59
CA ALA A 221 0.86 7.39 -10.87
C ALA A 221 2.13 6.63 -11.25
N ILE A 222 2.20 5.36 -10.86
CA ILE A 222 3.29 4.47 -11.24
C ILE A 222 2.77 3.39 -12.18
N VAL A 223 3.45 3.22 -13.30
CA VAL A 223 3.25 2.09 -14.20
C VAL A 223 4.39 1.10 -14.00
N GLN A 224 4.04 -0.07 -13.50
CA GLN A 224 4.94 -1.19 -13.24
C GLN A 224 4.75 -2.26 -14.31
N ILE A 225 5.76 -2.42 -15.17
CA ILE A 225 5.77 -3.43 -16.24
C ILE A 225 6.69 -4.56 -15.79
N LYS A 226 6.14 -5.75 -15.54
CA LYS A 226 6.93 -6.96 -15.28
C LYS A 226 7.40 -7.56 -16.61
N MET A 227 8.66 -7.98 -16.67
CA MET A 227 9.21 -8.64 -17.86
C MET A 227 8.76 -10.10 -17.94
N LEU A 228 8.66 -10.64 -19.16
CA LEU A 228 8.53 -12.08 -19.39
C LEU A 228 9.82 -12.79 -18.98
N SER A 229 9.72 -14.05 -18.56
CA SER A 229 10.91 -14.86 -18.24
C SER A 229 11.83 -14.96 -19.46
N GLY A 230 13.11 -14.62 -19.27
CA GLY A 230 14.12 -14.65 -20.33
C GLY A 230 14.17 -13.41 -21.21
N TYR A 231 13.35 -12.39 -20.94
CA TYR A 231 13.40 -11.09 -21.62
C TYR A 231 13.89 -10.00 -20.68
N ILE A 232 14.68 -9.08 -21.22
CA ILE A 232 15.20 -7.91 -20.50
C ILE A 232 14.82 -6.62 -21.24
N PRO A 233 14.58 -5.51 -20.51
CA PRO A 233 14.27 -4.23 -21.12
C PRO A 233 15.54 -3.57 -21.69
N VAL A 234 15.44 -3.06 -22.91
CA VAL A 234 16.53 -2.29 -23.53
C VAL A 234 16.59 -0.91 -22.86
N LYS A 235 17.54 -0.70 -21.95
CA LYS A 235 17.64 0.54 -21.13
C LYS A 235 17.64 1.83 -21.96
N SER A 236 18.19 1.81 -23.17
CA SER A 236 18.26 2.99 -24.03
C SER A 236 16.91 3.37 -24.67
N SER A 237 15.99 2.41 -24.86
CA SER A 237 14.64 2.70 -25.37
C SER A 237 13.77 3.32 -24.27
N VAL A 238 13.87 2.80 -23.03
CA VAL A 238 13.14 3.36 -21.88
C VAL A 238 13.54 4.81 -21.59
N LYS A 239 14.83 5.13 -21.67
CA LYS A 239 15.33 6.51 -21.45
C LYS A 239 14.86 7.52 -22.51
N LYS A 240 14.42 7.06 -23.68
CA LYS A 240 13.90 7.93 -24.76
C LYS A 240 12.42 8.24 -24.60
N LEU A 241 11.74 7.62 -23.65
CA LEU A 241 10.33 7.89 -23.38
C LEU A 241 10.17 9.35 -22.94
N GLY A 242 9.40 10.12 -23.69
CA GLY A 242 8.99 11.48 -23.32
C GLY A 242 7.86 11.46 -22.31
N GLN A 243 7.64 12.58 -21.62
CA GLN A 243 6.52 12.78 -20.67
C GLN A 243 6.54 11.85 -19.44
N ILE A 244 7.71 11.28 -19.11
CA ILE A 244 7.94 10.48 -17.90
C ILE A 244 8.84 11.26 -16.97
N GLN A 245 8.44 11.42 -15.70
CA GLN A 245 9.21 12.14 -14.70
C GLN A 245 10.49 11.40 -14.33
N LYS A 246 10.37 10.08 -14.15
CA LYS A 246 11.47 9.19 -13.80
C LYS A 246 11.18 7.79 -14.32
N SER A 247 12.22 7.06 -14.71
CA SER A 247 12.14 5.64 -15.03
C SER A 247 13.15 4.85 -14.24
N GLU A 248 12.74 3.75 -13.62
CA GLU A 248 13.63 2.78 -12.98
C GLU A 248 13.60 1.47 -13.75
N VAL A 249 14.78 0.99 -14.16
CA VAL A 249 14.91 -0.17 -15.04
C VAL A 249 15.75 -1.24 -14.37
N ASN A 250 15.12 -2.38 -14.10
CA ASN A 250 15.75 -3.60 -13.65
C ASN A 250 15.53 -4.72 -14.68
N ILE A 251 16.27 -5.83 -14.60
CA ILE A 251 16.13 -6.98 -15.49
C ILE A 251 14.71 -7.57 -15.47
N ASN A 252 14.03 -7.49 -14.33
CA ASN A 252 12.73 -8.13 -14.11
C ASN A 252 11.53 -7.19 -14.29
N HIS A 253 11.75 -5.88 -14.22
CA HIS A 253 10.68 -4.89 -14.30
C HIS A 253 11.17 -3.50 -14.70
N VAL A 254 10.25 -2.74 -15.27
CA VAL A 254 10.38 -1.31 -15.53
C VAL A 254 9.32 -0.57 -14.71
N LEU A 255 9.74 0.46 -13.97
CA LEU A 255 8.84 1.40 -13.28
C LEU A 255 8.88 2.75 -13.99
N LEU A 256 7.72 3.26 -14.36
CA LEU A 256 7.56 4.58 -14.96
C LEU A 256 6.76 5.46 -14.02
N TYR A 257 7.33 6.61 -13.65
CA TYR A 257 6.72 7.60 -12.76
C TYR A 257 6.08 8.69 -13.61
N LEU A 258 4.75 8.79 -13.53
CA LEU A 258 3.95 9.80 -14.23
C LEU A 258 3.51 10.86 -13.23
N ASN A 259 3.68 12.15 -13.57
CA ASN A 259 3.25 13.25 -12.70
C ASN A 259 1.75 13.21 -12.44
N GLU A 260 0.97 12.92 -13.48
CA GLU A 260 -0.48 12.80 -13.47
C GLU A 260 -0.95 11.99 -14.68
N VAL A 261 -2.14 11.43 -14.59
CA VAL A 261 -2.80 10.73 -15.69
C VAL A 261 -4.11 11.43 -16.03
N HIS A 262 -4.21 11.90 -17.26
CA HIS A 262 -5.42 12.52 -17.78
C HIS A 262 -6.45 11.48 -18.25
N ASN A 263 -7.68 11.93 -18.52
CA ASN A 263 -8.70 11.13 -19.17
C ASN A 263 -8.37 10.76 -20.63
N THR A 264 -7.48 11.51 -21.27
CA THR A 264 -6.93 11.18 -22.58
C THR A 264 -5.84 10.13 -22.46
N SER A 265 -5.87 9.15 -23.36
CA SER A 265 -4.88 8.09 -23.46
C SER A 265 -3.46 8.61 -23.63
N GLN A 266 -2.59 8.29 -22.66
CA GLN A 266 -1.16 8.47 -22.74
C GLN A 266 -0.51 7.14 -23.12
N THR A 267 0.28 7.14 -24.19
CA THR A 267 0.92 5.92 -24.70
C THR A 267 2.43 6.04 -24.61
N PHE A 268 3.08 4.98 -24.13
CA PHE A 268 4.53 4.84 -24.09
C PHE A 268 4.92 3.45 -24.58
N SER A 269 6.02 3.38 -25.34
CA SER A 269 6.53 2.13 -25.87
C SER A 269 8.04 2.00 -25.70
N PHE A 270 8.48 0.82 -25.31
CA PHE A 270 9.92 0.54 -25.18
C PHE A 270 10.24 -0.89 -25.61
N THR A 271 11.44 -1.06 -26.15
CA THR A 271 11.94 -2.34 -26.65
C THR A 271 12.39 -3.26 -25.52
N VAL A 272 12.04 -4.53 -25.64
CA VAL A 272 12.58 -5.65 -24.88
C VAL A 272 13.31 -6.62 -25.80
N GLU A 273 14.33 -7.28 -25.27
CA GLU A 273 15.13 -8.27 -25.99
C GLU A 273 15.20 -9.59 -25.23
N GLN A 274 15.26 -10.70 -25.96
CA GLN A 274 15.40 -12.03 -25.40
C GLN A 274 16.86 -12.28 -25.01
N GLU A 275 17.11 -12.43 -23.72
CA GLU A 275 18.41 -12.82 -23.17
C GLU A 275 18.53 -14.35 -23.06
N THR A 276 17.46 -15.02 -22.62
CA THR A 276 17.44 -16.48 -22.45
C THR A 276 16.20 -17.08 -23.14
N PRO A 277 16.36 -18.04 -24.05
CA PRO A 277 15.24 -18.78 -24.63
C PRO A 277 14.48 -19.56 -23.56
N VAL A 278 13.17 -19.29 -23.43
CA VAL A 278 12.28 -19.97 -22.48
C VAL A 278 11.09 -20.54 -23.23
N GLN A 279 10.78 -21.81 -22.99
CA GLN A 279 9.59 -22.47 -23.50
C GLN A 279 8.42 -22.36 -22.50
N GLY A 280 7.18 -22.39 -23.01
CA GLY A 280 5.98 -22.33 -22.15
C GLY A 280 5.80 -20.98 -21.43
N LEU A 281 6.09 -19.88 -22.13
CA LEU A 281 5.96 -18.53 -21.59
C LEU A 281 4.53 -18.28 -21.08
N LYS A 282 4.44 -17.87 -19.81
CA LYS A 282 3.20 -17.38 -19.21
C LYS A 282 3.08 -15.86 -19.43
N PRO A 283 1.86 -15.31 -19.53
CA PRO A 283 1.66 -13.87 -19.63
C PRO A 283 2.31 -13.11 -18.47
N ALA A 284 2.95 -11.98 -18.77
CA ALA A 284 3.47 -11.06 -17.77
C ALA A 284 2.44 -9.98 -17.45
N LEU A 285 2.62 -9.33 -16.30
CA LEU A 285 1.67 -8.35 -15.76
C LEU A 285 2.20 -6.93 -15.91
N VAL A 286 1.30 -6.03 -16.30
CA VAL A 286 1.48 -4.59 -16.16
C VAL A 286 0.46 -4.11 -15.13
N LYS A 287 0.92 -3.31 -14.17
CA LYS A 287 0.09 -2.71 -13.13
C LYS A 287 0.25 -1.20 -13.19
N VAL A 288 -0.85 -0.47 -13.22
CA VAL A 288 -0.88 0.98 -12.95
C VAL A 288 -1.57 1.22 -11.61
N TYR A 289 -1.02 2.11 -10.80
CA TYR A 289 -1.60 2.48 -9.51
C TYR A 289 -1.28 3.93 -9.13
N ASP A 290 -2.16 4.54 -8.33
CA ASP A 290 -1.90 5.84 -7.70
C ASP A 290 -0.81 5.69 -6.63
N TYR A 291 0.13 6.62 -6.59
CA TYR A 291 1.27 6.58 -5.67
C TYR A 291 0.89 6.78 -4.21
N TYR A 292 -0.14 7.60 -3.95
CA TYR A 292 -0.62 7.86 -2.59
C TYR A 292 -1.68 6.82 -2.23
N GLU A 293 -2.63 6.55 -3.12
CA GLU A 293 -3.71 5.59 -2.92
C GLU A 293 -3.44 4.26 -3.64
N THR A 294 -2.49 3.47 -3.15
CA THR A 294 -2.06 2.22 -3.81
C THR A 294 -3.15 1.13 -3.97
N GLY A 295 -4.29 1.29 -3.29
CA GLY A 295 -5.49 0.47 -3.48
C GLY A 295 -6.23 0.75 -4.79
N GLU A 296 -6.02 1.92 -5.38
CA GLU A 296 -6.55 2.29 -6.70
C GLU A 296 -5.60 1.81 -7.80
N PHE A 297 -5.87 0.61 -8.33
CA PHE A 297 -5.00 0.03 -9.35
C PHE A 297 -5.72 -0.84 -10.38
N THR A 298 -5.16 -0.84 -11.58
CA THR A 298 -5.59 -1.68 -12.69
C THR A 298 -4.43 -2.54 -13.17
N THR A 299 -4.71 -3.80 -13.50
CA THR A 299 -3.72 -4.71 -14.08
C THR A 299 -4.15 -5.19 -15.45
N ALA A 300 -3.18 -5.28 -16.37
CA ALA A 300 -3.34 -5.90 -17.68
C ALA A 300 -2.26 -6.98 -17.85
N LYS A 301 -2.52 -7.93 -18.75
CA LYS A 301 -1.57 -8.99 -19.11
C LYS A 301 -1.08 -8.75 -20.52
N TYR A 302 0.19 -9.08 -20.79
CA TYR A 302 0.71 -9.17 -22.15
C TYR A 302 1.47 -10.48 -22.34
N THR A 303 1.52 -10.94 -23.59
CA THR A 303 2.21 -12.15 -24.01
C THR A 303 3.27 -11.81 -25.04
N ALA A 304 4.31 -12.65 -25.14
CA ALA A 304 5.24 -12.55 -26.26
C ALA A 304 4.49 -12.78 -27.58
N PRO A 305 5.01 -12.24 -28.71
CA PRO A 305 4.42 -12.43 -30.03
C PRO A 305 4.20 -13.90 -30.42
N TYR A 306 4.99 -14.83 -29.87
CA TYR A 306 4.84 -16.27 -30.06
C TYR A 306 4.93 -17.01 -28.73
N SER A 307 3.80 -17.14 -28.04
CA SER A 307 3.58 -18.16 -27.02
C SER A 307 2.65 -19.24 -27.55
N THR A 308 3.07 -19.99 -28.58
CA THR A 308 2.31 -21.17 -29.04
C THR A 308 2.54 -22.33 -28.08
N GLY A 309 1.83 -22.30 -26.96
CA GLY A 309 1.44 -23.50 -26.24
C GLY A 309 -0.05 -23.71 -26.50
N LYS A 310 -0.39 -24.58 -27.47
CA LYS A 310 -1.73 -25.18 -27.44
C LYS A 310 -1.84 -25.91 -26.09
N ALA A 311 -2.87 -25.57 -25.32
CA ALA A 311 -3.33 -26.42 -24.24
C ALA A 311 -3.78 -27.78 -24.81
#